data_AF-A0A1Y1QZI0-F1
#
_entry.id   AF-A0A1Y1QZI0-F1
#
_cell.length_a   1.000
_cell.length_b   1.000
_cell.length_c   1.000
_cell.angle_alpha   90.00
_cell.angle_beta   90.00
_cell.angle_gamma   90.00
#
_symmetry.space_group_name_H-M   'P 1'
#
loop_
_entity.id
_entity.type
_entity.pdbx_description
1 polymer ?
#
loop_
_entity_poly.entity_id
_entity_poly.type
_entity_poly.pdbx_seq_one_letter_code
_entity_poly.pdbx_strand_id
1 'polypeptide(L)'
;MKTTLDLPDDLMREAKLRALIQGRTLRDLVADFIRQGLGLAAPKAPPNPPPDSLVTIGANGLPVIRCGMDAPATRMSVSELLVLEQQTQTQEDMRRADLPV
;
A
#
# COMPACT_ATOMS: atom_id res chain seq x y z
N MET A 1 20.80 -9.38 -25.28
CA MET A 1 21.37 -10.75 -25.29
C MET A 1 20.33 -11.69 -24.71
N LYS A 2 20.11 -12.87 -25.31
CA LYS A 2 19.26 -13.92 -24.71
C LYS A 2 20.14 -14.77 -23.80
N THR A 3 19.74 -14.92 -22.55
CA THR A 3 20.43 -15.72 -21.54
C THR A 3 19.47 -16.74 -20.98
N THR A 4 19.97 -17.94 -20.69
CA THR A 4 19.22 -19.00 -20.01
C THR A 4 19.77 -19.12 -18.59
N LEU A 5 18.89 -19.08 -17.59
CA LEU A 5 19.23 -19.20 -16.18
C LEU A 5 18.29 -20.22 -15.55
N ASP A 6 18.84 -21.21 -14.86
CA ASP A 6 18.05 -22.16 -14.10
C ASP A 6 17.62 -21.53 -12.77
N LEU A 7 16.31 -21.46 -12.55
CA LEU A 7 15.70 -20.88 -11.36
C LEU A 7 14.79 -21.92 -10.71
N PRO A 8 14.84 -22.07 -9.37
CA PRO A 8 13.85 -22.82 -8.62
C PRO A 8 12.40 -22.41 -8.97
N ASP A 9 11.50 -23.39 -9.04
CA ASP A 9 10.11 -23.20 -9.47
C ASP A 9 9.34 -22.24 -8.54
N ASP A 10 9.62 -22.28 -7.25
CA ASP A 10 9.08 -21.38 -6.24
C ASP A 10 9.46 -19.92 -6.52
N LEU A 11 10.73 -19.65 -6.83
CA LEU A 11 11.21 -18.32 -7.20
C LEU A 11 10.57 -17.85 -8.51
N MET A 12 10.44 -18.73 -9.51
CA MET A 12 9.78 -18.39 -10.77
C MET A 12 8.29 -18.04 -10.55
N ARG A 13 7.61 -18.77 -9.67
CA ARG A 13 6.22 -18.51 -9.30
C ARG A 13 6.07 -17.16 -8.60
N GLU A 14 6.92 -16.86 -7.62
CA GLU A 14 6.89 -15.57 -6.91
C GLU A 14 7.20 -14.40 -7.84
N ALA A 15 8.18 -14.55 -8.73
CA ALA A 15 8.51 -13.53 -9.71
C ALA A 15 7.32 -13.22 -10.64
N LYS A 16 6.59 -14.26 -11.09
CA LYS A 16 5.37 -14.10 -11.90
C LYS A 16 4.26 -13.40 -11.11
N LEU A 17 4.00 -13.80 -9.88
CA LEU A 17 2.99 -13.16 -9.02
C LEU A 17 3.30 -11.69 -8.79
N ARG A 18 4.56 -11.36 -8.50
CA ARG A 18 4.98 -9.97 -8.30
C ARG A 18 4.88 -9.15 -9.58
N ALA A 19 5.23 -9.73 -10.74
CA ALA A 19 5.05 -9.07 -12.03
C ALA A 19 3.59 -8.74 -12.31
N LEU A 20 2.67 -9.68 -12.01
CA LEU A 20 1.23 -9.49 -12.11
C LEU A 20 0.72 -8.36 -11.20
N ILE A 21 1.07 -8.41 -9.90
CA ILE A 21 0.64 -7.40 -8.90
C ILE A 21 1.12 -5.99 -9.29
N GLN A 22 2.33 -5.88 -9.85
CA GLN A 22 2.90 -4.60 -10.26
C GLN A 22 2.46 -4.15 -11.67
N GLY A 23 1.72 -4.99 -12.41
CA GLY A 23 1.34 -4.69 -13.79
C GLY A 23 2.54 -4.57 -14.75
N ARG A 24 3.63 -5.31 -14.50
CA ARG A 24 4.88 -5.26 -15.28
C ARG A 24 5.18 -6.59 -15.95
N THR A 25 6.03 -6.58 -16.98
CA THR A 25 6.49 -7.84 -17.59
C THR A 25 7.49 -8.55 -16.67
N LEU A 26 7.48 -9.89 -16.68
CA LEU A 26 8.44 -10.70 -15.93
C LEU A 26 9.89 -10.39 -16.34
N ARG A 27 10.12 -10.14 -17.64
CA ARG A 27 11.44 -9.76 -18.17
C ARG A 27 11.98 -8.51 -17.49
N ASP A 28 11.18 -7.44 -17.43
CA ASP A 28 11.62 -6.17 -16.85
C ASP A 28 11.85 -6.30 -15.35
N LEU A 29 11.00 -7.05 -14.66
CA LEU A 29 11.14 -7.33 -13.23
C LEU A 29 12.45 -8.07 -12.92
N VAL A 30 12.75 -9.14 -13.65
CA VAL A 30 13.98 -9.93 -13.48
C VAL A 30 15.22 -9.09 -13.79
N ALA A 31 15.18 -8.27 -14.85
CA ALA A 31 16.29 -7.38 -15.18
C ALA A 31 16.56 -6.36 -14.07
N ASP A 32 15.51 -5.78 -13.47
CA ASP A 32 15.65 -4.85 -12.35
C ASP A 32 16.22 -5.54 -11.10
N PHE A 33 15.80 -6.76 -10.79
CA PHE A 33 16.35 -7.53 -9.67
C PHE A 33 17.83 -7.86 -9.87
N ILE A 34 18.24 -8.23 -11.08
CA ILE A 34 19.66 -8.47 -11.38
C ILE A 34 20.46 -7.18 -11.19
N ARG A 35 19.98 -6.02 -11.67
CA ARG A 35 20.65 -4.73 -11.46
C ARG A 35 20.76 -4.37 -9.98
N GLN A 36 19.70 -4.58 -9.20
CA GLN A 36 19.70 -4.36 -7.76
C GLN A 36 20.70 -5.28 -7.03
N GLY A 37 20.73 -6.56 -7.39
CA GLY A 37 21.68 -7.53 -6.83
C GLY A 37 23.14 -7.22 -7.16
N LEU A 38 23.39 -6.57 -8.30
CA LEU A 38 24.72 -6.08 -8.70
C LEU A 38 25.06 -4.67 -8.15
N GLY A 39 24.17 -4.05 -7.37
CA GLY A 39 24.37 -2.69 -6.85
C GLY A 39 24.29 -1.58 -7.92
N LEU A 40 23.79 -1.90 -9.12
CA LEU A 40 23.66 -0.96 -10.24
C LEU A 40 22.36 -0.15 -10.21
N ALA A 41 21.42 -0.51 -9.33
CA ALA A 41 20.15 0.20 -9.15
C ALA A 41 19.72 0.15 -7.69
N ALA A 42 19.18 1.27 -7.19
CA ALA A 42 18.52 1.28 -5.89
C ALA A 42 17.22 0.44 -5.92
N PRO A 43 16.79 -0.12 -4.78
CA PRO A 43 15.49 -0.76 -4.66
C PRO A 43 14.40 0.21 -5.14
N LYS A 44 13.61 -0.24 -6.12
CA LYS A 44 12.51 0.56 -6.66
C LYS A 44 11.41 0.63 -5.58
N ALA A 45 11.12 1.84 -5.11
CA ALA A 45 9.99 2.08 -4.22
C ALA A 45 8.69 1.59 -4.88
N PRO A 46 7.71 1.10 -4.10
CA PRO A 46 6.39 0.79 -4.62
C PRO A 46 5.84 2.02 -5.36
N PRO A 47 5.05 1.80 -6.44
CA PRO A 47 4.45 2.90 -7.17
C PRO A 47 3.64 3.76 -6.21
N ASN A 48 3.75 5.07 -6.35
CA ASN A 48 2.87 5.97 -5.62
C ASN A 48 1.41 5.62 -5.97
N PRO A 49 0.49 5.69 -4.99
CA PRO A 49 -0.92 5.58 -5.28
C PRO A 49 -1.32 6.61 -6.35
N PRO A 50 -2.34 6.31 -7.17
CA PRO A 50 -2.75 7.20 -8.25
C PRO A 50 -3.17 8.58 -7.71
N PRO A 51 -3.10 9.65 -8.52
CA PRO A 51 -3.29 11.02 -8.04
C PRO A 51 -4.66 11.29 -7.39
N ASP A 52 -5.66 10.49 -7.74
CA ASP A 52 -7.03 10.52 -7.23
C ASP A 52 -7.25 9.62 -5.99
N SER A 53 -6.20 8.93 -5.53
CA SER A 53 -6.29 8.10 -4.34
C SER A 53 -6.46 8.95 -3.08
N LEU A 54 -7.40 8.54 -2.22
CA LEU A 54 -7.52 9.09 -0.87
C LEU A 54 -6.31 8.74 0.01
N VAL A 55 -5.48 7.77 -0.39
CA VAL A 55 -4.29 7.36 0.35
C VAL A 55 -3.06 7.92 -0.34
N THR A 56 -2.22 8.62 0.42
CA THR A 56 -0.92 9.13 -0.03
C THR A 56 0.19 8.61 0.89
N ILE A 57 1.44 8.56 0.43
CA ILE A 57 2.57 8.22 1.30
C ILE A 57 3.16 9.51 1.87
N GLY A 58 3.16 9.65 3.19
CA GLY A 58 3.74 10.78 3.90
C GLY A 58 5.27 10.79 3.83
N ALA A 59 5.89 11.92 4.19
CA ALA A 59 7.35 12.07 4.18
C ALA A 59 8.09 11.07 5.11
N ASN A 60 7.39 10.55 6.12
CA ASN A 60 7.88 9.51 7.04
C ASN A 60 7.68 8.08 6.51
N GLY A 61 7.18 7.92 5.28
CA GLY A 61 6.91 6.63 4.66
C GLY A 61 5.60 5.95 5.13
N LEU A 62 4.81 6.60 6.00
CA LEU A 62 3.53 6.07 6.47
C LEU A 62 2.38 6.49 5.54
N PRO A 63 1.35 5.64 5.37
CA PRO A 63 0.16 6.02 4.62
C PRO A 63 -0.62 7.12 5.36
N VAL A 64 -1.02 8.14 4.60
CA VAL A 64 -1.86 9.25 5.02
C VAL A 64 -3.16 9.17 4.25
N ILE A 65 -4.26 8.97 4.98
CA ILE A 65 -5.62 8.93 4.42
C ILE A 65 -6.15 10.37 4.45
N ARG A 66 -6.36 10.97 3.29
CA ARG A 66 -6.93 12.31 3.14
C ARG A 66 -8.45 12.22 3.14
N CYS A 67 -9.09 12.95 4.03
CA CYS A 67 -10.54 13.13 3.97
C CYS A 67 -10.93 13.85 2.67
N GLY A 68 -12.02 13.41 2.04
CA GLY A 68 -12.62 14.15 0.92
C GLY A 68 -13.07 15.54 1.38
N MET A 69 -13.06 16.51 0.46
CA MET A 69 -13.40 17.91 0.78
C MET A 69 -14.81 18.07 1.38
N ASP A 70 -15.75 17.21 0.98
CA ASP A 70 -17.14 17.24 1.43
C ASP A 70 -17.40 16.35 2.66
N ALA A 71 -16.37 15.77 3.26
CA ALA A 71 -16.54 14.94 4.45
C ALA A 71 -17.10 15.79 5.61
N PRO A 72 -18.08 15.30 6.40
CA PRO A 72 -18.63 16.05 7.55
C PRO A 72 -17.56 16.55 8.52
N ALA A 73 -16.49 15.76 8.68
CA ALA A 73 -15.32 16.08 9.50
C ALA A 73 -14.65 17.43 9.13
N THR A 74 -14.77 17.92 7.89
CA THR A 74 -14.18 19.21 7.48
C THR A 74 -14.89 20.42 8.10
N ARG A 75 -16.10 20.23 8.63
CA ARG A 75 -16.94 21.28 9.23
C ARG A 75 -17.11 21.12 10.74
N MET A 76 -16.45 20.13 11.34
CA MET A 76 -16.51 19.83 12.77
C MET A 76 -15.37 20.53 13.50
N SER A 77 -15.65 21.01 14.71
CA SER A 77 -14.63 21.44 15.66
C SER A 77 -13.80 20.27 16.15
N VAL A 78 -12.62 20.56 16.72
CA VAL A 78 -11.74 19.53 17.31
C VAL A 78 -12.48 18.71 18.37
N SER A 79 -13.28 19.36 19.22
CA SER A 79 -14.04 18.66 20.26
C SER A 79 -15.09 17.72 19.67
N GLU A 80 -15.79 18.12 18.62
CA GLU A 80 -16.76 17.26 17.93
C GLU A 80 -16.07 16.07 17.25
N LEU A 81 -14.88 16.28 16.68
CA LEU A 81 -14.08 15.21 16.08
C LEU A 81 -13.64 14.17 17.11
N LEU A 82 -13.18 14.60 18.28
CA LEU A 82 -12.80 13.70 19.37
C LEU A 82 -13.99 12.88 19.89
N VAL A 83 -15.17 13.49 19.98
CA VAL A 83 -16.39 12.78 20.36
C VAL A 83 -16.76 11.72 19.31
N LEU A 84 -16.72 12.08 18.02
CA LEU A 84 -17.00 11.14 16.94
C LEU A 84 -16.00 9.97 16.91
N GLU A 85 -14.71 10.25 17.11
CA GLU A 85 -13.68 9.23 17.21
C GLU A 85 -14.01 8.25 18.35
N GLN A 86 -14.25 8.76 19.55
CA GLN A 86 -14.53 7.93 20.72
C GLN A 86 -15.79 7.07 20.53
N GLN A 87 -16.85 7.66 19.97
CA GLN A 87 -18.10 6.94 19.67
C GLN A 87 -17.86 5.81 18.67
N THR A 88 -17.12 6.09 17.60
CA THR A 88 -16.83 5.11 16.54
C THR A 88 -15.99 3.95 17.08
N GLN A 89 -14.96 4.24 17.87
CA GLN A 89 -14.11 3.23 18.49
C GLN A 89 -14.90 2.35 19.46
N THR A 90 -15.69 2.96 20.36
CA THR A 90 -16.53 2.22 21.30
C THR A 90 -17.55 1.34 20.58
N GLN A 91 -18.19 1.85 19.53
CA GLN A 91 -19.13 1.06 18.72
C GLN A 91 -18.46 -0.16 18.08
N GLU A 92 -17.25 -0.01 17.51
CA GLU A 92 -16.51 -1.13 16.93
C GLU A 92 -16.06 -2.16 17.98
N ASP A 93 -15.62 -1.69 19.16
CA ASP A 93 -15.27 -2.57 20.28
C ASP A 93 -16.49 -3.36 20.77
N MET A 94 -17.65 -2.72 20.89
CA MET A 94 -18.89 -3.39 21.24
C MET A 94 -19.29 -4.45 20.20
N ARG A 95 -19.20 -4.13 18.91
CA ARG A 95 -19.45 -5.12 17.84
C ARG A 95 -18.52 -6.32 17.93
N ARG A 96 -17.22 -6.09 18.17
CA ARG A 96 -16.23 -7.18 18.29
C ARG A 96 -16.41 -8.03 19.54
N ALA A 97 -17.02 -7.47 20.58
CA ALA A 97 -17.37 -8.16 21.81
C ALA A 97 -18.78 -8.78 21.78
N ASP A 98 -19.48 -8.75 20.64
CA ASP A 98 -20.88 -9.17 20.49
C ASP A 98 -21.84 -8.49 21.51
N LEU A 99 -21.53 -7.24 21.87
CA LEU A 99 -22.38 -6.39 22.71
C LEU A 99 -23.34 -5.56 21.85
N PRO A 100 -24.54 -5.24 22.34
CA PRO A 100 -25.49 -4.40 21.61
C PRO A 100 -24.93 -3.00 21.40
N VAL A 101 -25.18 -2.43 20.23
CA VAL A 101 -24.59 -1.19 19.72
C VAL A 101 -25.65 -0.12 19.55
#